data_AF-A0A4Y0BH01-F1
#
_entry.id   AF-A0A4Y0BH01-F1
#
_cell.length_a   1.000
_cell.length_b   1.000
_cell.length_c   1.000
_cell.angle_alpha   90.00
_cell.angle_beta   90.00
_cell.angle_gamma   90.00
#
_symmetry.space_group_name_H-M   'P 1'
#
loop_
_entity.id
_entity.type
_entity.pdbx_description
1 polymer ?
#
loop_
_entity_poly.entity_id
_entity_poly.type
_entity_poly.pdbx_seq_one_letter_code
_entity_poly.pdbx_strand_id
1 'polypeptide(L)'
;MFYRQLYQSIGSVLVVLVTVMVESAIIPCPTPRCVTYEDINRHWPDPAPTHFQQCRPNPNGTWYLQQMPCSPGLLFSYSRQVCVLPAYWSDCAVQTPDALNCPEPSCITYAEINTRWVHQSETDKFYQCRPVNGTWSPQVMPCAPSTLFSFKQQTCVHQFMWKSSC
;
A
#
# COMPACT_ATOMS: atom_id res chain seq x y z
N MET A 1 -45.90 12.00 -28.51
CA MET A 1 -46.52 10.79 -29.07
C MET A 1 -46.37 9.67 -28.05
N PHE A 2 -47.50 9.12 -27.62
CA PHE A 2 -47.63 8.12 -26.55
C PHE A 2 -47.09 6.76 -26.99
N TYR A 3 -46.40 6.02 -26.10
CA TYR A 3 -46.55 4.56 -26.10
C TYR A 3 -46.37 3.93 -24.70
N ARG A 4 -47.55 3.59 -24.14
CA ARG A 4 -47.96 2.47 -23.29
C ARG A 4 -46.96 1.81 -22.33
N GLN A 5 -47.31 1.90 -21.05
CA GLN A 5 -46.95 0.95 -20.00
C GLN A 5 -47.47 -0.46 -20.32
N LEU A 6 -46.63 -1.47 -20.09
CA LEU A 6 -47.05 -2.85 -19.84
C LEU A 6 -46.58 -3.23 -18.44
N TYR A 7 -47.54 -3.31 -17.54
CA TYR A 7 -47.42 -3.79 -16.17
C TYR A 7 -47.50 -5.32 -16.21
N GLN A 8 -46.40 -6.02 -15.94
CA GLN A 8 -46.42 -7.46 -15.65
C GLN A 8 -46.02 -7.68 -14.20
N SER A 9 -47.04 -7.92 -13.39
CA SER A 9 -46.99 -8.35 -12.00
C SER A 9 -46.44 -9.77 -11.92
N ILE A 10 -45.18 -9.93 -11.53
CA ILE A 10 -44.69 -11.17 -10.91
C ILE A 10 -43.70 -10.76 -9.82
N GLY A 11 -44.03 -11.12 -8.58
CA GLY A 11 -43.32 -10.71 -7.37
C GLY A 11 -41.81 -10.93 -7.49
N SER A 12 -41.04 -9.88 -7.24
CA SER A 12 -39.58 -9.94 -7.24
C SER A 12 -39.11 -9.19 -6.02
N VAL A 13 -38.48 -9.98 -5.14
CA VAL A 13 -37.74 -9.61 -3.94
C VAL A 13 -37.16 -8.20 -4.08
N LEU A 14 -37.50 -7.32 -3.14
CA LEU A 14 -36.87 -6.02 -3.02
C LEU A 14 -35.40 -6.27 -2.65
N VAL A 15 -34.54 -6.43 -3.66
CA VAL A 15 -33.09 -6.47 -3.46
C VAL A 15 -32.72 -5.04 -3.10
N VAL A 16 -32.66 -4.78 -1.80
CA VAL A 16 -32.00 -3.58 -1.27
C VAL A 16 -30.54 -3.74 -1.66
N LEU A 17 -30.15 -3.15 -2.79
CA LEU A 17 -28.77 -2.95 -3.15
C LEU A 17 -28.19 -1.99 -2.12
N VAL A 18 -27.67 -2.55 -1.02
CA VAL A 18 -26.80 -1.85 -0.10
C VAL A 18 -25.51 -1.62 -0.86
N THR A 19 -25.40 -0.49 -1.55
CA THR A 19 -24.11 -0.01 -2.04
C THR A 19 -23.29 0.34 -0.81
N VAL A 20 -22.41 -0.58 -0.40
CA VAL A 20 -21.37 -0.28 0.57
C VAL A 20 -20.45 0.72 -0.11
N MET A 21 -20.57 2.00 0.23
CA MET A 21 -19.60 3.02 -0.15
C MET A 21 -18.37 2.73 0.70
N VAL A 22 -17.39 2.04 0.13
CA VAL A 22 -16.09 1.87 0.77
C VAL A 22 -15.38 3.21 0.61
N GLU A 23 -15.48 4.05 1.64
CA GLU A 23 -14.77 5.32 1.66
C GLU A 23 -13.32 5.04 2.04
N SER A 24 -12.44 4.98 1.04
CA SER A 24 -11.00 4.76 1.23
C SER A 24 -10.46 5.85 2.18
N ALA A 25 -10.06 5.47 3.40
CA ALA A 25 -9.54 6.41 4.37
C ALA A 25 -8.06 6.72 4.07
N ILE A 26 -7.80 7.94 3.59
CA ILE A 26 -6.43 8.45 3.49
C ILE A 26 -6.03 8.91 4.89
N ILE A 27 -5.11 8.19 5.54
CA ILE A 27 -4.48 8.68 6.79
C ILE A 27 -3.49 9.78 6.38
N PRO A 28 -3.70 11.03 6.82
CA PRO A 28 -2.81 12.12 6.47
C PRO A 28 -1.43 11.92 7.12
N CYS A 29 -0.43 12.58 6.54
CA CYS A 29 0.91 12.60 7.11
C CYS A 29 0.89 13.16 8.54
N PRO A 30 1.76 12.63 9.42
CA PRO A 30 1.78 13.07 10.81
C PRO A 30 2.24 14.53 10.90
N THR A 31 1.58 15.29 11.77
CA THR A 31 1.85 16.72 11.94
C THR A 31 3.22 16.97 12.56
N PRO A 32 4.09 17.78 11.91
CA PRO A 32 5.40 18.14 12.43
C PRO A 32 5.34 18.82 13.79
N ARG A 33 6.25 18.45 14.70
CA ARG A 33 6.36 19.03 16.05
C ARG A 33 7.77 18.86 16.61
N CYS A 34 8.11 19.65 17.63
CA CYS A 34 9.42 19.65 18.29
C CYS A 34 9.28 19.71 19.83
N VAL A 35 8.50 18.79 20.42
CA VAL A 35 8.16 18.84 21.84
C VAL A 35 8.97 17.81 22.63
N THR A 36 8.95 16.56 22.19
CA THR A 36 9.67 15.46 22.85
C THR A 36 11.06 15.28 22.26
N TYR A 37 11.93 14.57 22.99
CA TYR A 37 13.24 14.17 22.47
C TYR A 37 13.11 13.33 21.17
N GLU A 38 12.10 12.46 21.07
CA GLU A 38 11.84 11.70 19.84
C GLU A 38 11.46 12.65 18.69
N ASP A 39 10.56 13.60 18.93
CA ASP A 39 10.13 14.57 17.92
C ASP A 39 11.31 15.41 17.40
N ILE A 40 12.21 15.81 18.30
CA ILE A 40 13.39 16.61 18.00
C ILE A 40 14.37 15.87 17.08
N ASN A 41 14.50 14.56 17.26
CA ASN A 41 15.41 13.73 16.47
C ASN A 41 14.75 13.17 15.21
N ARG A 42 13.47 13.46 14.97
CA ARG A 42 12.72 12.96 13.83
C ARG A 42 12.71 13.98 12.68
N HIS A 43 12.89 13.47 11.46
CA HIS A 43 12.65 14.24 10.25
C HIS A 43 11.19 14.13 9.85
N TRP A 44 10.57 15.28 9.64
CA TRP A 44 9.15 15.42 9.36
C TRP A 44 8.92 15.66 7.87
N PRO A 45 7.79 15.17 7.32
CA PRO A 45 7.48 15.39 5.91
C PRO A 45 7.17 16.85 5.65
N ASP A 46 7.59 17.34 4.49
CA ASP A 46 7.20 18.64 3.95
C ASP A 46 6.23 18.43 2.77
N PRO A 47 5.28 19.36 2.52
CA PRO A 47 4.42 19.28 1.33
C PRO A 47 5.21 19.20 0.01
N ALA A 48 6.41 19.78 -0.04
CA ALA A 48 7.34 19.57 -1.14
C ALA A 48 8.27 18.38 -0.82
N PRO A 49 8.18 17.24 -1.55
CA PRO A 49 8.98 16.05 -1.24
C PRO A 49 10.48 16.24 -1.49
N THR A 50 10.89 17.32 -2.15
CA THR A 50 12.29 17.74 -2.27
C THR A 50 12.84 18.36 -0.98
N HIS A 51 12.00 18.53 0.03
CA HIS A 51 12.35 19.06 1.34
C HIS A 51 11.83 18.14 2.45
N PHE A 52 12.35 18.36 3.65
CA PHE A 52 11.85 17.79 4.89
C PHE A 52 11.96 18.85 5.98
N GLN A 53 11.29 18.64 7.11
CA GLN A 53 11.41 19.52 8.26
C GLN A 53 12.21 18.85 9.37
N GLN A 54 13.09 19.63 10.00
CA GLN A 54 13.93 19.17 11.10
C GLN A 54 13.82 20.16 12.26
N CYS A 55 13.79 19.64 13.49
CA CYS A 55 13.84 20.48 14.66
C CYS A 55 15.24 21.07 14.85
N ARG A 56 15.30 22.38 15.07
CA ARG A 56 16.54 23.12 15.31
C ARG A 56 16.46 23.90 16.61
N PRO A 57 17.56 23.96 17.39
CA PRO A 57 17.56 24.70 18.64
C PRO A 57 17.55 26.21 18.35
N ASN A 58 16.73 26.92 19.09
CA ASN A 58 16.73 28.37 19.18
C ASN A 58 17.75 28.78 20.26
N PRO A 59 18.44 29.93 20.12
CA PRO A 59 19.22 30.55 21.20
C PRO A 59 18.52 30.59 22.57
N ASN A 60 17.18 30.68 22.59
CA ASN A 60 16.38 30.72 23.82
C ASN A 60 16.15 29.33 24.46
N GLY A 61 16.76 28.26 23.92
CA GLY A 61 16.62 26.88 24.41
C GLY A 61 15.35 26.15 23.95
N THR A 62 14.48 26.82 23.18
CA THR A 62 13.31 26.20 22.54
C THR A 62 13.68 25.55 21.21
N TRP A 63 12.82 24.68 20.68
CA TRP A 63 13.01 24.05 19.37
C TRP A 63 11.96 24.54 18.38
N TYR A 64 12.35 24.68 17.12
CA TYR A 64 11.44 25.06 16.04
C TYR A 64 11.69 24.21 14.80
N LEU A 65 10.67 24.08 13.96
CA LEU A 65 10.75 23.37 12.69
C LEU A 65 11.47 24.26 11.66
N GLN A 66 12.52 23.72 11.07
CA GLN A 66 13.20 24.33 9.93
C GLN A 66 13.04 23.42 8.71
N GLN A 67 12.68 24.00 7.58
CA GLN A 67 12.66 23.32 6.29
C GLN A 67 14.10 23.14 5.78
N MET A 68 14.42 21.90 5.39
CA MET A 68 15.72 21.46 4.92
C MET A 68 15.59 20.88 3.52
N PRO A 69 16.45 21.24 2.56
CA PRO A 69 16.42 20.65 1.24
C PRO A 69 17.05 19.25 1.23
N CYS A 70 16.50 18.37 0.40
CA CYS A 70 17.22 17.19 -0.07
C CYS A 70 18.26 17.58 -1.12
N SER A 71 19.25 16.71 -1.36
CA SER A 71 20.16 16.88 -2.50
C SER A 71 19.38 16.85 -3.82
N PRO A 72 19.89 17.50 -4.89
CA PRO A 72 19.20 17.55 -6.17
C PRO A 72 18.80 16.17 -6.70
N GLY A 73 17.54 16.01 -7.10
CA GLY A 73 17.00 14.76 -7.62
C GLY A 73 16.62 13.72 -6.58
N LEU A 74 16.76 14.01 -5.28
CA LEU A 74 16.30 13.13 -4.20
C LEU A 74 14.99 13.64 -3.58
N LEU A 75 14.22 12.71 -3.03
CA LEU A 75 12.95 12.96 -2.37
C LEU A 75 12.95 12.39 -0.94
N PHE A 76 12.45 13.14 0.04
CA PHE A 76 12.42 12.70 1.43
C PHE A 76 11.38 11.59 1.65
N SER A 77 11.81 10.46 2.22
CA SER A 77 10.93 9.36 2.61
C SER A 77 10.76 9.32 4.13
N TYR A 78 9.57 9.66 4.62
CA TYR A 78 9.28 9.65 6.07
C TYR A 78 9.45 8.27 6.71
N SER A 79 9.05 7.20 6.01
CA SER A 79 9.24 5.83 6.51
C SER A 79 10.70 5.43 6.65
N ARG A 80 11.59 6.00 5.83
CA ARG A 80 13.04 5.70 5.84
C ARG A 80 13.86 6.75 6.57
N GLN A 81 13.25 7.87 6.95
CA GLN A 81 13.88 9.02 7.61
C GLN A 81 15.11 9.58 6.84
N VAL A 82 15.08 9.50 5.50
CA VAL A 82 16.19 9.93 4.63
C VAL A 82 15.69 10.32 3.23
N CYS A 83 16.45 11.17 2.53
CA CYS A 83 16.25 11.45 1.12
C CYS A 83 16.66 10.24 0.26
N VAL A 84 15.78 9.80 -0.64
CA VAL A 84 15.98 8.64 -1.51
C VAL A 84 15.77 9.02 -2.97
N LEU A 85 16.23 8.17 -3.89
CA LEU A 85 15.92 8.32 -5.31
C LEU A 85 14.40 8.17 -5.54
N PRO A 86 13.83 8.84 -6.56
CA PRO A 86 12.39 8.77 -6.86
C PRO A 86 11.85 7.34 -6.99
N ALA A 87 12.65 6.41 -7.53
CA ALA A 87 12.28 5.00 -7.68
C ALA A 87 11.99 4.28 -6.35
N TYR A 88 12.51 4.79 -5.23
CA TYR A 88 12.35 4.22 -3.90
C TYR A 88 11.48 5.07 -2.97
N TRP A 89 11.01 6.22 -3.47
CA TRP A 89 10.20 7.15 -2.71
C TRP A 89 8.77 6.63 -2.54
N SER A 90 8.18 6.92 -1.39
CA SER A 90 6.78 6.69 -1.09
C SER A 90 6.29 7.80 -0.17
N ASP A 91 5.07 8.23 -0.38
CA ASP A 91 4.41 9.26 0.42
C ASP A 91 4.28 8.81 1.90
N CYS A 92 4.15 9.79 2.80
CA CYS A 92 3.84 9.56 4.21
C CYS A 92 2.35 9.31 4.46
N ALA A 93 1.48 9.74 3.55
CA ALA A 93 0.07 9.45 3.64
C ALA A 93 -0.11 7.93 3.48
N VAL A 94 -0.63 7.28 4.52
CA VAL A 94 -0.99 5.88 4.44
C VAL A 94 -2.39 5.86 3.85
N GLN A 95 -2.50 5.40 2.61
CA GLN A 95 -3.77 4.82 2.19
C GLN A 95 -3.95 3.63 3.13
N THR A 96 -4.92 3.69 4.06
CA THR A 96 -5.34 2.43 4.68
C THR A 96 -5.67 1.53 3.52
N PRO A 97 -5.25 0.26 3.55
CA PRO A 97 -5.82 -0.65 2.60
C PRO A 97 -7.34 -0.58 2.80
N ASP A 98 -8.04 0.04 1.84
CA ASP A 98 -9.01 -0.72 1.05
C ASP A 98 -8.50 -2.14 1.10
N ALA A 99 -9.25 -3.07 1.69
CA ALA A 99 -8.94 -4.48 1.65
C ALA A 99 -8.31 -4.74 0.27
N LEU A 100 -6.97 -4.87 0.22
CA LEU A 100 -6.25 -4.67 -1.04
C LEU A 100 -6.90 -5.72 -1.94
N ASN A 101 -7.60 -5.28 -2.98
CA ASN A 101 -8.38 -6.20 -3.79
C ASN A 101 -7.37 -6.86 -4.72
N CYS A 102 -6.49 -7.66 -4.12
CA CYS A 102 -5.42 -8.33 -4.79
C CYS A 102 -6.09 -9.30 -5.75
N PRO A 103 -5.67 -9.31 -7.02
CA PRO A 103 -6.29 -10.18 -7.99
C PRO A 103 -6.18 -11.63 -7.51
N GLU A 104 -7.29 -12.36 -7.60
CA GLU A 104 -7.30 -13.78 -7.32
C GLU A 104 -6.34 -14.51 -8.26
N PRO A 105 -5.68 -15.58 -7.79
CA PRO A 105 -4.73 -16.31 -8.61
C PRO A 105 -5.42 -16.94 -9.81
N SER A 106 -5.02 -16.52 -11.01
CA SER A 106 -5.40 -17.17 -12.26
C SER A 106 -4.26 -18.07 -12.74
N CYS A 107 -4.60 -19.20 -13.36
CA CYS A 107 -3.64 -20.16 -13.90
C CYS A 107 -4.04 -20.63 -15.30
N ILE A 108 -4.58 -19.73 -16.13
CA ILE A 108 -5.13 -20.07 -17.45
C ILE A 108 -4.09 -19.84 -18.54
N THR A 109 -3.55 -18.62 -18.60
CA THR A 109 -2.56 -18.21 -19.60
C THR A 109 -1.14 -18.52 -19.13
N TYR A 110 -0.21 -18.58 -20.07
CA TYR A 110 1.21 -18.77 -19.75
C TYR A 110 1.76 -17.66 -18.83
N ALA A 111 1.32 -16.41 -19.00
CA ALA A 111 1.75 -15.30 -18.15
C ALA A 111 1.25 -15.48 -16.70
N GLU A 112 -0.01 -15.85 -16.53
CA GLU A 112 -0.62 -16.12 -15.24
C GLU A 112 0.01 -17.32 -14.53
N ILE A 113 0.30 -18.40 -15.28
CA ILE A 113 0.98 -19.60 -14.77
C ILE A 113 2.36 -19.28 -14.20
N ASN A 114 3.09 -18.33 -14.82
CA ASN A 114 4.41 -17.91 -14.36
C ASN A 114 4.38 -16.79 -13.32
N THR A 115 3.21 -16.28 -12.99
CA THR A 115 3.03 -15.25 -11.96
C THR A 115 2.90 -15.90 -10.59
N ARG A 116 3.61 -15.34 -9.59
CA ARG A 116 3.40 -15.65 -8.18
C ARG A 116 2.37 -14.67 -7.64
N TRP A 117 1.31 -15.21 -7.04
CA TRP A 117 0.20 -14.41 -6.55
C TRP A 117 0.25 -14.28 -5.04
N VAL A 118 -0.27 -13.18 -4.51
CA VAL A 118 -0.31 -12.96 -3.07
C VAL A 118 -1.25 -13.94 -2.38
N HIS A 119 -0.88 -14.36 -1.18
CA HIS A 119 -1.80 -15.08 -0.32
C HIS A 119 -2.66 -14.08 0.47
N GLN A 120 -3.98 -14.29 0.48
CA GLN A 120 -4.95 -13.29 0.96
C GLN A 120 -4.88 -13.03 2.48
N SER A 121 -4.40 -14.00 3.26
CA SER A 121 -4.43 -13.92 4.73
C SER A 121 -3.08 -14.01 5.40
N GLU A 122 -2.02 -14.39 4.69
CA GLU A 122 -0.72 -14.72 5.29
C GLU A 122 0.40 -14.19 4.39
N THR A 123 1.23 -13.28 4.89
CA THR A 123 2.24 -12.56 4.08
C THR A 123 3.54 -13.34 3.89
N ASP A 124 3.75 -14.41 4.64
CA ASP A 124 4.84 -15.38 4.49
C ASP A 124 4.48 -16.52 3.53
N LYS A 125 3.34 -16.43 2.83
CA LYS A 125 2.88 -17.39 1.82
C LYS A 125 2.54 -16.69 0.52
N PHE A 126 2.56 -17.46 -0.56
CA PHE A 126 2.13 -17.02 -1.89
C PHE A 126 1.52 -18.18 -2.66
N TYR A 127 0.75 -17.90 -3.71
CA TYR A 127 0.29 -18.94 -4.64
C TYR A 127 1.24 -19.05 -5.82
N GLN A 128 1.53 -20.29 -6.21
CA GLN A 128 2.21 -20.63 -7.45
C GLN A 128 1.36 -21.63 -8.23
N CYS A 129 1.11 -21.34 -9.50
CA CYS A 129 0.43 -22.30 -10.36
C CYS A 129 1.31 -23.55 -10.55
N ARG A 130 0.73 -24.73 -10.32
CA ARG A 130 1.37 -26.03 -10.57
C ARG A 130 0.41 -26.96 -11.30
N PRO A 131 0.92 -27.90 -12.11
CA PRO A 131 0.08 -28.89 -12.76
C PRO A 131 -0.41 -29.92 -11.74
N VAL A 132 -1.72 -30.04 -11.60
CA VAL A 132 -2.42 -31.03 -10.78
C VAL A 132 -3.34 -31.81 -11.72
N ASN A 133 -3.08 -33.11 -11.88
CA ASN A 133 -3.85 -33.98 -12.78
C ASN A 133 -4.02 -33.42 -14.21
N GLY A 134 -2.96 -32.82 -14.76
CA GLY A 134 -2.96 -32.25 -16.10
C GLY A 134 -3.60 -30.87 -16.24
N THR A 135 -4.14 -30.28 -15.16
CA THR A 135 -4.69 -28.92 -15.14
C THR A 135 -3.84 -28.02 -14.23
N TRP A 136 -3.64 -26.76 -14.59
CA TRP A 136 -2.94 -25.81 -13.73
C TRP A 136 -3.86 -25.30 -12.63
N SER A 137 -3.39 -25.37 -11.38
CA SER A 137 -4.13 -24.88 -10.21
C SER A 137 -3.18 -24.09 -9.30
N PRO A 138 -3.65 -23.03 -8.63
CA PRO A 138 -2.83 -22.33 -7.63
C PRO A 138 -2.55 -23.26 -6.45
N GLN A 139 -1.30 -23.26 -5.99
CA GLN A 139 -0.85 -24.01 -4.83
C GLN A 139 -0.17 -23.06 -3.85
N VAL A 140 -0.46 -23.22 -2.56
CA VAL A 140 0.14 -22.41 -1.50
C VAL A 140 1.59 -22.83 -1.30
N MET A 141 2.49 -21.85 -1.34
CA MET A 141 3.92 -22.02 -1.13
C MET A 141 4.38 -21.15 0.04
N PRO A 142 5.18 -21.67 0.97
CA PRO A 142 5.77 -20.87 2.03
C PRO A 142 6.97 -20.08 1.51
N CYS A 143 7.18 -18.90 2.07
CA CYS A 143 8.45 -18.20 2.04
C CYS A 143 9.43 -18.84 3.03
N ALA A 144 10.72 -18.53 2.89
CA ALA A 144 11.71 -18.90 3.88
C ALA A 144 11.47 -18.16 5.21
N PRO A 145 11.93 -18.68 6.35
CA PRO A 145 11.82 -17.99 7.64
C PRO A 145 12.32 -16.54 7.55
N SER A 146 11.59 -15.62 8.20
CA SER A 146 11.89 -14.18 8.22
C SER A 146 11.82 -13.47 6.87
N THR A 147 11.17 -14.08 5.87
CA THR A 147 10.90 -13.44 4.57
C THR A 147 9.40 -13.40 4.28
N LEU A 148 8.96 -12.36 3.57
CA LEU A 148 7.57 -12.10 3.23
C LEU A 148 7.44 -11.91 1.72
N PHE A 149 6.36 -12.42 1.12
CA PHE A 149 6.17 -12.36 -0.33
C PHE A 149 5.82 -10.94 -0.80
N SER A 150 6.52 -10.43 -1.82
CA SER A 150 6.19 -9.18 -2.50
C SER A 150 5.75 -9.45 -3.93
N PHE A 151 4.50 -9.09 -4.26
CA PHE A 151 3.97 -9.21 -5.62
C PHE A 151 4.74 -8.34 -6.61
N LYS A 152 5.09 -7.11 -6.20
CA LYS A 152 5.83 -6.18 -7.05
C LYS A 152 7.21 -6.72 -7.46
N GLN A 153 7.86 -7.46 -6.56
CA GLN A 153 9.18 -8.05 -6.80
C GLN A 153 9.11 -9.52 -7.25
N GLN A 154 7.91 -10.10 -7.28
CA GLN A 154 7.65 -11.51 -7.62
C GLN A 154 8.55 -12.50 -6.85
N THR A 155 8.90 -12.18 -5.59
CA THR A 155 9.80 -12.96 -4.74
C THR A 155 9.55 -12.69 -3.25
N CYS A 156 10.06 -13.57 -2.39
CA CYS A 156 10.11 -13.35 -0.95
C CYS A 156 11.27 -12.41 -0.62
N VAL A 157 10.98 -11.34 0.12
CA VAL A 157 11.96 -10.34 0.55
C VAL A 157 12.09 -10.36 2.06
N HIS A 158 13.21 -9.89 2.60
CA HIS A 158 13.36 -9.77 4.04
C HIS A 158 12.32 -8.79 4.61
N GLN A 159 11.79 -9.10 5.81
CA GLN A 159 10.78 -8.30 6.52
C GLN A 159 11.05 -6.77 6.52
N PHE A 160 12.30 -6.31 6.70
CA PHE A 160 12.62 -4.87 6.71
C PHE A 160 12.51 -4.19 5.34
N MET A 161 12.52 -4.95 4.25
CA MET A 161 12.35 -4.45 2.88
C MET A 161 10.92 -4.62 2.37
N TRP A 162 10.11 -5.39 3.10
CA TRP A 162 8.76 -5.73 2.67
C TRP A 162 7.85 -4.51 2.74
N LYS A 163 7.13 -4.29 1.65
CA LYS A 163 6.02 -3.34 1.57
C LYS A 163 4.81 -4.10 1.06
N SER A 164 3.62 -3.76 1.57
CA SER A 164 2.37 -4.27 1.01
C SER A 164 2.38 -4.04 -0.50
N SER A 165 2.18 -5.11 -1.26
CA SER A 165 2.15 -5.07 -2.71
C SER A 165 1.15 -6.09 -3.20
N CYS A 166 -0.05 -5.58 -3.40
CA CYS A 166 -0.91 -5.84 -4.54
C CYS A 166 -1.35 -4.45 -5.06
#